data_AF-A0A9Q1ZAY1-F1
#
_entry.id   AF-A0A9Q1ZAY1-F1
#
_cell.length_a   1.000
_cell.length_b   1.000
_cell.length_c   1.000
_cell.angle_alpha   90.00
_cell.angle_beta   90.00
_cell.angle_gamma   90.00
#
_symmetry.space_group_name_H-M   'P 1'
#
loop_
_entity.id
_entity.type
_entity.pdbx_description
1 polymer ?
#
loop_
_entity_poly.entity_id
_entity_poly.type
_entity_poly.pdbx_seq_one_letter_code
_entity_poly.pdbx_strand_id
1 'polypeptide(L)'
;METLGVILFLVGCIGTVISIILVIKDNIKKQKNKKNKKMMIGFICLIIISLIVIISSGDKKNVQANGSVKTEGKKNDLTIKDKDKSNKVKGKVEDITRKNVIGKSNKIFKELSDQKPREVRNDITGNWRLTTISSNVDIKDYALSYYNQNFGNNAEIHAVVNFATNTTTKISDMGNFIEVVVLQYVEKEEHDAKKLFGGMKLAHYWIYKDNGEIEKIK
;
A
#
# COMPACT_ATOMS: atom_id res chain seq x y z
N MET A 1 -15.20 43.14 -14.03
CA MET A 1 -14.01 42.43 -13.51
C MET A 1 -14.10 40.92 -13.65
N GLU A 2 -15.29 40.32 -13.55
CA GLU A 2 -15.47 38.86 -13.64
C GLU A 2 -15.12 38.27 -15.02
N THR A 3 -15.42 38.97 -16.12
CA THR A 3 -15.14 38.51 -17.50
C THR A 3 -13.65 38.46 -17.82
N LEU A 4 -12.86 39.43 -17.36
CA LEU A 4 -11.40 39.46 -17.53
C LEU A 4 -10.71 38.32 -16.78
N GLY A 5 -11.18 37.98 -15.57
CA GLY A 5 -10.65 36.86 -14.80
C GLY A 5 -10.89 35.51 -15.48
N VAL A 6 -12.08 35.31 -16.06
CA VAL A 6 -12.42 34.08 -16.81
C VAL A 6 -11.57 33.94 -18.07
N ILE A 7 -11.34 35.04 -18.81
CA ILE A 7 -10.49 35.03 -20.00
C ILE A 7 -9.04 34.70 -19.64
N LEU A 8 -8.49 35.31 -18.58
CA LEU A 8 -7.13 35.02 -18.11
C LEU A 8 -6.97 33.55 -17.69
N PHE A 9 -7.99 33.01 -17.01
CA PHE A 9 -8.03 31.60 -16.62
C PHE A 9 -8.03 30.66 -17.83
N LEU A 10 -8.84 30.94 -18.85
CA LEU A 10 -8.89 30.13 -20.08
C LEU A 10 -7.57 30.16 -20.85
N VAL A 11 -6.93 31.33 -20.96
CA VAL A 11 -5.61 31.46 -21.60
C VAL A 11 -4.54 30.69 -20.82
N GLY A 12 -4.59 30.71 -19.49
CA GLY A 12 -3.72 29.89 -18.63
C GLY A 12 -3.91 28.39 -18.83
N CYS A 13 -5.17 27.92 -18.92
CA CYS A 13 -5.50 26.54 -19.23
C CYS A 13 -4.94 26.11 -20.61
N ILE A 14 -5.04 26.97 -21.62
CA ILE A 14 -4.49 26.66 -22.96
C ILE A 14 -2.96 26.57 -22.91
N GLY A 15 -2.28 27.51 -22.23
CA GLY A 15 -0.82 27.50 -22.11
C GLY A 15 -0.26 26.29 -21.38
N THR A 16 -0.93 25.84 -20.32
CA THR A 16 -0.54 24.63 -19.58
C THR A 16 -0.73 23.37 -20.42
N VAL A 17 -1.84 23.26 -21.17
CA VAL A 17 -2.08 22.13 -22.09
C VAL A 17 -1.01 22.05 -23.17
N ILE A 18 -0.65 23.18 -23.80
CA ILE A 18 0.41 23.23 -24.83
C ILE A 18 1.76 22.80 -24.25
N SER A 19 2.10 23.27 -23.05
CA SER A 19 3.37 22.94 -22.39
C SER A 19 3.48 21.44 -22.10
N ILE A 20 2.40 20.83 -21.61
CA ILE A 20 2.32 19.38 -21.36
C ILE A 20 2.51 18.59 -22.65
N ILE A 21 1.87 19.00 -23.74
CA ILE A 21 1.99 18.34 -25.05
C ILE A 21 3.45 18.35 -25.55
N LEU A 22 4.15 19.46 -25.40
CA LEU A 22 5.55 19.58 -25.84
C LEU A 22 6.50 18.68 -25.03
N VAL A 23 6.39 18.68 -23.69
CA VAL A 23 7.19 17.80 -22.81
C VAL A 23 6.96 16.32 -23.14
N ILE A 24 5.70 15.96 -23.40
CA ILE A 24 5.33 14.59 -23.76
C ILE A 24 5.90 14.20 -25.13
N LYS A 25 5.80 15.07 -26.14
CA LYS A 25 6.35 14.83 -27.48
C LYS A 25 7.86 14.57 -27.42
N ASP A 26 8.59 15.35 -26.63
CA ASP A 26 10.03 15.18 -26.47
C ASP A 26 10.39 13.88 -25.75
N ASN A 27 9.62 13.48 -24.73
CA ASN A 27 9.80 12.20 -24.04
C ASN A 27 9.49 11.00 -24.93
N ILE A 28 8.43 11.06 -25.76
CA ILE A 28 8.11 10.02 -26.75
C ILE A 28 9.21 9.91 -27.82
N LYS A 29 9.80 11.03 -28.24
CA LYS A 29 10.89 11.06 -29.23
C LYS A 29 12.19 10.47 -28.67
N LYS A 30 12.50 10.71 -27.39
CA LYS A 30 13.66 10.12 -26.70
C LYS A 30 13.53 8.61 -26.44
N GLN A 31 12.31 8.06 -26.50
CA GLN A 31 12.03 6.67 -26.20
C GLN A 31 12.41 5.72 -27.36
N LYS A 32 13.55 5.03 -27.23
CA LYS A 32 14.08 4.08 -28.23
C LYS A 32 13.36 2.71 -28.25
N ASN A 33 12.71 2.32 -27.15
CA ASN A 33 12.01 1.03 -27.05
C ASN A 33 10.60 1.11 -27.67
N LYS A 34 10.38 0.34 -28.76
CA LYS A 34 9.13 0.30 -29.53
C LYS A 34 7.90 -0.14 -28.70
N LYS A 35 8.06 -1.03 -27.71
CA LYS A 35 6.95 -1.47 -26.83
C LYS A 35 6.57 -0.36 -25.83
N ASN A 36 7.55 0.28 -25.22
CA ASN A 36 7.31 1.35 -24.24
C ASN A 36 6.78 2.63 -24.89
N LYS A 37 7.17 2.90 -26.14
CA LYS A 37 6.62 3.99 -26.95
C LYS A 37 5.11 3.81 -27.21
N LYS A 38 4.68 2.59 -27.53
CA LYS A 38 3.25 2.25 -27.69
C LYS A 38 2.49 2.36 -26.36
N MET A 39 3.11 1.96 -25.26
CA MET A 39 2.50 2.05 -23.92
C MET A 39 2.30 3.51 -23.47
N MET A 40 3.27 4.41 -23.69
CA MET A 40 3.12 5.84 -23.39
C MET A 40 2.00 6.51 -24.19
N ILE A 41 1.83 6.16 -25.47
CA ILE A 41 0.74 6.68 -26.31
C ILE A 41 -0.63 6.24 -25.74
N GLY A 42 -0.74 4.99 -25.25
CA GLY A 42 -1.95 4.48 -24.61
C GLY A 42 -2.37 5.23 -23.35
N PHE A 43 -1.43 5.58 -22.46
CA PHE A 43 -1.72 6.37 -21.26
C PHE A 43 -2.23 7.78 -21.58
N ILE A 44 -1.77 8.40 -22.68
CA ILE A 44 -2.20 9.74 -23.09
C ILE A 44 -3.67 9.74 -23.54
N CYS A 45 -4.09 8.73 -24.31
CA CYS A 45 -5.49 8.59 -24.71
C CYS A 45 -6.42 8.44 -23.50
N LEU A 46 -6.00 7.69 -22.47
CA LEU A 46 -6.77 7.53 -21.23
C LEU A 46 -6.96 8.85 -20.46
N ILE A 47 -5.91 9.68 -20.37
CA ILE A 47 -5.99 10.99 -19.69
C ILE A 47 -6.96 11.92 -20.44
N ILE A 48 -6.89 11.96 -21.77
CA ILE A 48 -7.79 12.79 -22.61
C ILE A 48 -9.25 12.34 -22.47
N ILE A 49 -9.51 11.02 -22.41
CA ILE A 49 -10.86 10.48 -22.20
C ILE A 49 -11.41 10.89 -20.83
N SER A 50 -10.58 10.89 -19.77
CA SER A 50 -11.01 11.27 -18.42
C SER A 50 -11.40 12.75 -18.28
N LEU A 51 -10.76 13.64 -19.06
CA LEU A 51 -11.11 15.06 -19.11
C LEU A 51 -12.44 15.34 -19.83
N ILE A 52 -12.83 14.50 -20.79
CA ILE A 52 -14.08 14.66 -21.54
C ILE A 52 -15.30 14.26 -20.69
N VAL A 53 -15.17 13.27 -19.79
CA VAL A 53 -16.26 12.80 -18.91
C VAL A 53 -16.76 13.89 -17.95
N ILE A 54 -15.92 14.88 -17.63
CA ILE A 54 -16.29 15.97 -16.70
C ILE A 54 -17.19 17.03 -17.36
N ILE A 55 -17.25 17.09 -18.70
CA ILE A 55 -17.94 18.18 -19.43
C ILE A 55 -19.36 17.79 -19.89
N SER A 56 -19.72 16.50 -19.94
CA SER A 56 -21.08 16.06 -20.32
C SER A 56 -21.89 15.57 -19.12
N SER A 57 -22.44 16.50 -18.36
CA SER A 57 -23.62 16.26 -17.51
C SER A 57 -24.37 17.58 -17.26
N GLY A 58 -24.87 18.16 -18.35
CA GLY A 58 -25.98 19.11 -18.30
C GLY A 58 -27.23 18.42 -18.80
N ASP A 59 -28.03 17.84 -17.91
CA ASP A 59 -29.47 18.16 -17.79
C ASP A 59 -30.19 17.35 -16.70
N LYS A 60 -31.13 18.06 -16.07
CA LYS A 60 -31.89 17.72 -14.85
C LYS A 60 -32.86 16.55 -15.06
N LYS A 61 -32.95 15.60 -14.10
CA LYS A 61 -34.21 14.96 -13.65
C LYS A 61 -34.18 14.59 -12.15
N ASN A 62 -35.35 14.69 -11.55
CA ASN A 62 -35.74 14.79 -10.13
C ASN A 62 -36.10 13.42 -9.51
N VAL A 63 -35.93 13.27 -8.18
CA VAL A 63 -36.81 12.61 -7.16
C VAL A 63 -35.92 12.15 -5.98
N GLN A 64 -35.76 12.97 -4.93
CA GLN A 64 -36.54 13.08 -3.68
C GLN A 64 -35.87 12.34 -2.51
N ALA A 65 -35.24 13.12 -1.62
CA ALA A 65 -34.91 12.73 -0.25
C ALA A 65 -35.54 13.76 0.70
N ASN A 66 -36.50 13.31 1.52
CA ASN A 66 -37.08 14.09 2.61
C ASN A 66 -36.25 13.88 3.89
N GLY A 67 -36.03 14.96 4.65
CA GLY A 67 -35.59 14.90 6.04
C GLY A 67 -34.55 15.94 6.44
N SER A 68 -35.02 17.14 6.79
CA SER A 68 -34.33 18.29 7.39
C SER A 68 -33.81 17.99 8.83
N VAL A 69 -32.98 18.75 9.56
CA VAL A 69 -32.81 20.20 9.78
C VAL A 69 -31.40 20.49 10.37
N LYS A 70 -30.84 21.63 9.94
CA LYS A 70 -29.87 22.60 10.50
C LYS A 70 -29.17 22.35 11.86
N THR A 71 -27.92 22.80 11.96
CA THR A 71 -27.29 23.23 13.22
C THR A 71 -26.42 24.47 12.99
N GLU A 72 -26.79 25.56 13.65
CA GLU A 72 -25.97 26.77 13.87
C GLU A 72 -24.92 26.49 14.95
N GLY A 73 -23.76 27.13 14.82
CA GLY A 73 -22.61 26.88 15.68
C GLY A 73 -22.60 27.63 17.01
N LYS A 74 -21.66 27.22 17.89
CA LYS A 74 -20.91 28.16 18.73
C LYS A 74 -19.53 27.60 19.08
N LYS A 75 -18.54 28.45 18.84
CA LYS A 75 -17.11 28.37 19.15
C LYS A 75 -16.89 28.28 20.67
N ASN A 76 -15.81 27.61 21.11
CA ASN A 76 -14.99 28.02 22.25
C ASN A 76 -13.60 27.34 22.16
N ASP A 77 -12.60 28.19 21.98
CA ASP A 77 -11.15 27.97 22.12
C ASP A 77 -10.78 27.72 23.60
N LEU A 78 -9.66 27.03 23.88
CA LEU A 78 -8.83 27.14 25.09
C LEU A 78 -7.60 26.20 25.01
N THR A 79 -6.49 26.76 24.49
CA THR A 79 -5.09 26.70 24.97
C THR A 79 -4.48 25.41 25.55
N ILE A 80 -3.35 25.01 24.94
CA ILE A 80 -2.35 24.05 25.45
C ILE A 80 -1.24 24.80 26.22
N LYS A 81 -0.91 24.34 27.44
CA LYS A 81 0.37 24.55 28.13
C LYS A 81 0.83 23.27 28.85
N ASP A 82 1.94 22.73 28.37
CA ASP A 82 3.08 22.02 28.99
C ASP A 82 2.99 21.18 30.29
N LYS A 83 3.69 20.01 30.17
CA LYS A 83 4.55 19.25 31.11
C LYS A 83 4.02 18.06 31.95
N ASP A 84 4.59 16.91 31.61
CA ASP A 84 5.09 15.77 32.44
C ASP A 84 4.22 15.17 33.57
N LYS A 85 3.80 13.90 33.39
CA LYS A 85 4.31 12.72 34.13
C LYS A 85 3.54 11.43 33.79
N SER A 86 4.32 10.40 33.48
CA SER A 86 4.06 8.95 33.62
C SER A 86 2.67 8.53 34.10
N ASN A 87 1.91 7.84 33.24
CA ASN A 87 1.02 6.79 33.74
C ASN A 87 0.94 5.59 32.78
N LYS A 88 1.21 4.43 33.36
CA LYS A 88 1.33 3.12 32.73
C LYS A 88 -0.09 2.62 32.41
N VAL A 89 -0.61 2.91 31.22
CA VAL A 89 -1.89 2.35 30.79
C VAL A 89 -1.68 0.91 30.32
N LYS A 90 -1.86 -0.02 31.25
CA LYS A 90 -2.07 -1.44 30.96
C LYS A 90 -3.44 -1.53 30.28
N GLY A 91 -3.45 -1.48 28.95
CA GLY A 91 -4.66 -1.62 28.15
C GLY A 91 -5.33 -2.95 28.46
N LYS A 92 -6.57 -2.89 28.94
CA LYS A 92 -7.47 -4.02 29.08
C LYS A 92 -7.73 -4.56 27.67
N VAL A 93 -7.20 -5.75 27.38
CA VAL A 93 -7.57 -6.49 26.16
C VAL A 93 -9.02 -6.87 26.36
N GLU A 94 -9.91 -6.13 25.70
CA GLU A 94 -11.27 -6.61 25.46
C GLU A 94 -11.13 -7.88 24.61
N ASP A 95 -11.74 -8.97 25.07
CA ASP A 95 -11.78 -10.23 24.35
C ASP A 95 -12.68 -10.07 23.12
N ILE A 96 -12.14 -9.46 22.06
CA ILE A 96 -12.81 -9.35 20.78
C ILE A 96 -12.80 -10.77 20.20
N THR A 97 -13.88 -11.53 20.41
CA THR A 97 -13.95 -12.91 19.90
C THR A 97 -14.02 -12.87 18.37
N ARG A 98 -12.89 -13.16 17.70
CA ARG A 98 -12.77 -13.20 16.24
C ARG A 98 -13.21 -14.57 15.72
N LYS A 99 -14.05 -14.59 14.68
CA LYS A 99 -14.78 -15.80 14.28
C LYS A 99 -13.97 -16.81 13.45
N ASN A 100 -12.85 -16.41 12.83
CA ASN A 100 -12.09 -17.23 11.88
C ASN A 100 -10.62 -17.46 12.28
N VAL A 101 -10.34 -17.48 13.59
CA VAL A 101 -8.98 -17.69 14.10
C VAL A 101 -8.59 -19.17 13.92
N ILE A 102 -7.48 -19.40 13.24
CA ILE A 102 -6.94 -20.75 12.96
C ILE A 102 -5.67 -21.07 13.77
N GLY A 103 -5.17 -20.14 14.57
CA GLY A 103 -3.95 -20.31 15.36
C GLY A 103 -3.37 -19.00 15.87
N LYS A 104 -2.12 -19.04 16.37
CA LYS A 104 -1.35 -17.86 16.81
C LYS A 104 0.06 -17.85 16.23
N SER A 105 0.53 -16.66 15.88
CA SER A 105 1.88 -16.34 15.43
C SER A 105 2.77 -16.04 16.64
N ASN A 106 3.11 -17.09 17.39
CA ASN A 106 3.82 -16.99 18.67
C ASN A 106 5.22 -17.60 18.64
N LYS A 107 5.69 -18.06 17.47
CA LYS A 107 7.04 -18.61 17.34
C LYS A 107 8.06 -17.49 17.11
N ILE A 108 9.30 -17.71 17.56
CA ILE A 108 10.35 -16.71 17.54
C ILE A 108 11.15 -16.82 16.24
N PHE A 109 11.07 -15.81 15.37
CA PHE A 109 11.74 -15.86 14.06
C PHE A 109 13.26 -15.97 14.17
N LYS A 110 13.82 -15.39 15.23
CA LYS A 110 15.25 -15.42 15.53
C LYS A 110 15.82 -16.85 15.64
N GLU A 111 15.00 -17.82 16.01
CA GLU A 111 15.38 -19.24 16.05
C GLU A 111 15.58 -19.84 14.64
N LEU A 112 15.02 -19.21 13.59
CA LEU A 112 15.21 -19.60 12.19
C LEU A 112 16.38 -18.86 11.54
N SER A 113 16.51 -17.56 11.83
CA SER A 113 17.59 -16.73 11.28
C SER A 113 17.80 -15.47 12.12
N ASP A 114 19.06 -15.21 12.43
CA ASP A 114 19.56 -13.97 13.06
C ASP A 114 19.91 -12.87 12.05
N GLN A 115 19.80 -13.15 10.74
CA GLN A 115 20.20 -12.21 9.70
C GLN A 115 19.18 -11.08 9.57
N LYS A 116 19.69 -9.84 9.52
CA LYS A 116 18.86 -8.68 9.19
C LYS A 116 18.40 -8.79 7.73
N PRO A 117 17.14 -8.43 7.42
CA PRO A 117 16.69 -8.35 6.03
C PRO A 117 17.54 -7.35 5.25
N ARG A 118 17.93 -7.74 4.03
CA ARG A 118 18.69 -6.87 3.12
C ARG A 118 17.77 -6.17 2.13
N GLU A 119 18.27 -5.13 1.49
CA GLU A 119 17.60 -4.48 0.37
C GLU A 119 17.46 -5.43 -0.83
N VAL A 120 16.41 -5.21 -1.61
CA VAL A 120 16.15 -5.96 -2.84
C VAL A 120 16.70 -5.18 -4.03
N ARG A 121 17.54 -5.84 -4.82
CA ARG A 121 18.10 -5.26 -6.05
C ARG A 121 16.97 -4.90 -7.02
N ASN A 122 17.10 -3.75 -7.68
CA ASN A 122 16.15 -3.19 -8.65
C ASN A 122 14.78 -2.81 -8.04
N ASP A 123 14.64 -2.74 -6.71
CA ASP A 123 13.48 -2.10 -6.10
C ASP A 123 13.52 -0.58 -6.33
N ILE A 124 12.49 -0.05 -7.00
CA ILE A 124 12.37 1.38 -7.31
C ILE A 124 11.77 2.14 -6.12
N THR A 125 11.09 1.45 -5.20
CA THR A 125 10.40 2.06 -4.05
C THR A 125 11.33 2.34 -2.87
N GLY A 126 12.41 1.55 -2.74
CA GLY A 126 13.33 1.60 -1.59
C GLY A 126 12.78 0.92 -0.33
N ASN A 127 11.57 0.36 -0.40
CA ASN A 127 10.84 -0.16 0.75
C ASN A 127 10.89 -1.69 0.83
N TRP A 128 11.50 -2.37 -0.14
CA TRP A 128 11.50 -3.82 -0.17
C TRP A 128 12.68 -4.37 0.61
N ARG A 129 12.39 -5.40 1.41
CA ARG A 129 13.36 -6.10 2.25
C ARG A 129 13.27 -7.59 1.98
N LEU A 130 14.38 -8.29 2.10
CA LEU A 130 14.48 -9.71 1.78
C LEU A 130 15.29 -10.44 2.83
N THR A 131 14.72 -11.56 3.28
CA THR A 131 15.36 -12.56 4.11
C THR A 131 15.26 -13.90 3.39
N THR A 132 16.32 -14.69 3.44
CA THR A 132 16.36 -16.04 2.88
C THR A 132 16.58 -17.04 4.00
N ILE A 133 15.83 -18.14 4.00
CA ILE A 133 15.98 -19.25 4.95
C ILE A 133 15.89 -20.60 4.22
N SER A 134 16.19 -21.67 4.93
CA SER A 134 15.98 -23.05 4.46
C SER A 134 15.51 -23.92 5.63
N SER A 135 14.22 -23.83 5.94
CA SER A 135 13.62 -24.53 7.10
C SER A 135 12.24 -25.07 6.74
N ASN A 136 11.91 -26.30 7.10
CA ASN A 136 10.59 -26.89 6.80
C ASN A 136 9.51 -26.39 7.79
N VAL A 137 9.17 -25.10 7.70
CA VAL A 137 8.25 -24.41 8.62
C VAL A 137 7.32 -23.48 7.85
N ASP A 138 6.19 -23.14 8.46
CA ASP A 138 5.26 -22.13 7.94
C ASP A 138 5.54 -20.75 8.58
N ILE A 139 5.86 -19.76 7.73
CA ILE A 139 6.25 -18.42 8.16
C ILE A 139 5.12 -17.68 8.88
N LYS A 140 3.85 -18.02 8.64
CA LYS A 140 2.71 -17.39 9.35
C LYS A 140 2.83 -17.52 10.87
N ASP A 141 3.41 -18.62 11.35
CA ASP A 141 3.57 -18.90 12.78
C ASP A 141 4.66 -18.03 13.43
N TYR A 142 5.53 -17.41 12.63
CA TYR A 142 6.65 -16.55 13.05
C TYR A 142 6.46 -15.07 12.68
N ALA A 143 5.45 -14.75 11.86
CA ALA A 143 5.25 -13.45 11.25
C ALA A 143 5.18 -12.27 12.25
N LEU A 144 4.55 -12.43 13.42
CA LEU A 144 4.51 -11.38 14.44
C LEU A 144 5.90 -11.10 15.01
N SER A 145 6.65 -12.16 15.35
CA SER A 145 8.03 -12.04 15.82
C SER A 145 8.93 -11.42 14.75
N TYR A 146 8.76 -11.82 13.47
CA TYR A 146 9.51 -11.25 12.36
C TYR A 146 9.23 -9.76 12.20
N TYR A 147 7.95 -9.37 12.19
CA TYR A 147 7.53 -7.98 12.04
C TYR A 147 8.16 -7.08 13.12
N ASN A 148 8.01 -7.45 14.39
CA ASN A 148 8.51 -6.67 15.52
C ASN A 148 10.03 -6.48 15.53
N GLN A 149 10.79 -7.40 14.93
CA GLN A 149 12.25 -7.36 14.93
C GLN A 149 12.83 -6.62 13.73
N ASN A 150 12.10 -6.59 12.61
CA ASN A 150 12.69 -6.29 11.32
C ASN A 150 12.06 -5.10 10.59
N PHE A 151 10.82 -4.72 10.89
CA PHE A 151 10.18 -3.59 10.23
C PHE A 151 10.69 -2.28 10.83
N GLY A 152 11.26 -1.43 9.99
CA GLY A 152 11.65 -0.06 10.35
C GLY A 152 10.52 0.94 10.13
N ASN A 153 9.59 0.66 9.20
CA ASN A 153 8.41 1.49 8.95
C ASN A 153 7.28 0.68 8.28
N ASN A 154 6.06 1.24 8.32
CA ASN A 154 4.85 0.56 7.85
C ASN A 154 4.73 0.50 6.32
N ALA A 155 5.57 1.21 5.56
CA ALA A 155 5.57 1.14 4.10
C ALA A 155 6.46 0.00 3.56
N GLU A 156 7.23 -0.67 4.44
CA GLU A 156 8.11 -1.77 4.03
C GLU A 156 7.32 -3.01 3.59
N ILE A 157 7.85 -3.68 2.57
CA ILE A 157 7.36 -4.97 2.10
C ILE A 157 8.49 -5.97 2.24
N HIS A 158 8.29 -6.98 3.08
CA HIS A 158 9.31 -7.97 3.36
C HIS A 158 9.00 -9.27 2.61
N ALA A 159 10.01 -9.82 1.94
CA ALA A 159 10.00 -11.18 1.43
C ALA A 159 10.78 -12.10 2.38
N VAL A 160 10.21 -13.24 2.70
CA VAL A 160 10.91 -14.38 3.30
C VAL A 160 10.90 -15.50 2.27
N VAL A 161 12.03 -15.70 1.61
CA VAL A 161 12.23 -16.80 0.65
C VAL A 161 12.68 -18.03 1.42
N ASN A 162 11.92 -19.11 1.33
CA ASN A 162 12.22 -20.37 2.01
C ASN A 162 12.47 -21.48 0.99
N PHE A 163 13.75 -21.86 0.85
CA PHE A 163 14.17 -22.84 -0.13
C PHE A 163 13.76 -24.28 0.23
N ALA A 164 13.54 -24.58 1.51
CA ALA A 164 13.13 -25.93 1.93
C ALA A 164 11.68 -26.24 1.53
N THR A 165 10.80 -25.24 1.56
CA THR A 165 9.37 -25.37 1.21
C THR A 165 9.05 -24.92 -0.21
N ASN A 166 10.03 -24.38 -0.95
CA ASN A 166 9.85 -23.74 -2.26
C ASN A 166 8.73 -22.68 -2.24
N THR A 167 8.77 -21.80 -1.23
CA THR A 167 7.79 -20.71 -1.09
C THR A 167 8.46 -19.37 -0.83
N THR A 168 7.82 -18.31 -1.29
CA THR A 168 8.13 -16.93 -0.92
C THR A 168 6.96 -16.34 -0.16
N THR A 169 7.21 -15.87 1.06
CA THR A 169 6.19 -15.23 1.89
C THR A 169 6.35 -13.72 1.83
N LYS A 170 5.32 -13.02 1.37
CA LYS A 170 5.20 -11.57 1.48
C LYS A 170 4.63 -11.21 2.84
N ILE A 171 5.28 -10.30 3.55
CA ILE A 171 4.85 -9.76 4.83
C ILE A 171 4.75 -8.24 4.67
N SER A 172 3.61 -7.66 5.01
CA SER A 172 3.36 -6.21 4.93
C SER A 172 2.48 -5.72 6.06
N ASP A 173 2.65 -4.46 6.45
CA ASP A 173 1.86 -3.80 7.47
C ASP A 173 0.51 -3.30 6.91
N MET A 174 -0.61 -3.59 7.59
CA MET A 174 -1.95 -3.09 7.25
C MET A 174 -2.62 -2.36 8.43
N GLY A 175 -1.82 -1.74 9.30
CA GLY A 175 -2.29 -1.05 10.50
C GLY A 175 -2.48 -2.01 11.67
N ASN A 176 -3.71 -2.52 11.85
CA ASN A 176 -4.07 -3.37 13.00
C ASN A 176 -3.55 -4.81 12.89
N PHE A 177 -3.26 -5.26 11.67
CA PHE A 177 -2.78 -6.60 11.39
C PHE A 177 -1.59 -6.56 10.42
N ILE A 178 -0.84 -7.65 10.41
CA ILE A 178 0.21 -7.95 9.45
C ILE A 178 -0.42 -8.82 8.37
N GLU A 179 -0.34 -8.39 7.12
CA GLU A 179 -0.72 -9.21 5.98
C GLU A 179 0.41 -10.20 5.67
N VAL A 180 0.05 -11.49 5.56
CA VAL A 180 0.98 -12.56 5.18
C VAL A 180 0.42 -13.29 3.97
N VAL A 181 1.10 -13.19 2.84
CA VAL A 181 0.75 -13.89 1.60
C VAL A 181 1.83 -14.91 1.29
N VAL A 182 1.47 -16.18 1.19
CA VAL A 182 2.40 -17.25 0.83
C VAL A 182 2.25 -17.52 -0.67
N LEU A 183 3.35 -17.42 -1.40
CA LEU A 183 3.42 -17.68 -2.84
C LEU A 183 4.36 -18.84 -3.12
N GLN A 184 4.15 -19.52 -4.24
CA GLN A 184 5.14 -20.45 -4.78
C GLN A 184 6.42 -19.70 -5.10
N TYR A 185 7.57 -20.30 -4.77
CA TYR A 185 8.87 -19.74 -5.13
C TYR A 185 9.07 -19.75 -6.66
N VAL A 186 9.64 -18.67 -7.18
CA VAL A 186 10.09 -18.57 -8.58
C VAL A 186 11.60 -18.53 -8.62
N GLU A 187 12.21 -19.34 -9.49
CA GLU A 187 13.67 -19.45 -9.59
C GLU A 187 14.36 -18.07 -9.71
N LYS A 188 15.30 -17.80 -8.81
CA LYS A 188 16.11 -16.58 -8.72
C LYS A 188 15.31 -15.30 -8.47
N GLU A 189 14.12 -15.38 -7.89
CA GLU A 189 13.32 -14.19 -7.57
C GLU A 189 13.93 -13.33 -6.46
N GLU A 190 14.69 -13.94 -5.54
CA GLU A 190 15.42 -13.29 -4.45
C GLU A 190 16.54 -12.32 -4.93
N HIS A 191 16.82 -12.32 -6.23
CA HIS A 191 17.84 -11.49 -6.85
C HIS A 191 17.29 -10.24 -7.55
N ASP A 192 15.98 -10.12 -7.76
CA ASP A 192 15.39 -9.00 -8.50
C ASP A 192 13.96 -8.69 -8.05
N ALA A 193 13.71 -7.44 -7.63
CA ALA A 193 12.37 -6.97 -7.24
C ALA A 193 11.32 -7.16 -8.34
N LYS A 194 11.71 -7.18 -9.62
CA LYS A 194 10.77 -7.43 -10.74
C LYS A 194 10.28 -8.87 -10.82
N LYS A 195 10.97 -9.80 -10.17
CA LYS A 195 10.62 -11.23 -10.14
C LYS A 195 9.97 -11.64 -8.83
N LEU A 196 10.37 -10.99 -7.74
CA LEU A 196 9.91 -11.29 -6.39
C LEU A 196 8.37 -11.21 -6.31
N PHE A 197 7.78 -12.23 -5.69
CA PHE A 197 6.33 -12.44 -5.59
C PHE A 197 5.65 -12.78 -6.94
N GLY A 198 6.40 -13.24 -7.94
CA GLY A 198 5.87 -13.62 -9.25
C GLY A 198 5.14 -14.97 -9.29
N GLY A 199 5.23 -15.76 -8.22
CA GLY A 199 4.63 -17.09 -8.14
C GLY A 199 3.12 -17.10 -7.89
N MET A 200 2.52 -18.28 -7.96
CA MET A 200 1.10 -18.46 -7.64
C MET A 200 0.86 -18.24 -6.14
N LYS A 201 -0.19 -17.49 -5.79
CA LYS A 201 -0.65 -17.35 -4.40
C LYS A 201 -1.17 -18.70 -3.90
N LEU A 202 -0.58 -19.20 -2.82
CA LEU A 202 -0.94 -20.47 -2.16
C LEU A 202 -1.86 -20.22 -0.95
N ALA A 203 -1.60 -19.15 -0.20
CA ALA A 203 -2.38 -18.80 0.98
C ALA A 203 -2.30 -17.30 1.31
N HIS A 204 -3.26 -16.84 2.11
CA HIS A 204 -3.37 -15.46 2.58
C HIS A 204 -3.87 -15.46 4.02
N TYR A 205 -3.18 -14.73 4.90
CA TYR A 205 -3.50 -14.62 6.31
C TYR A 205 -3.41 -13.18 6.80
N TRP A 206 -4.22 -12.87 7.79
CA TRP A 206 -4.04 -11.70 8.65
C TRP A 206 -3.55 -12.15 10.03
N ILE A 207 -2.50 -11.50 10.51
CA ILE A 207 -1.94 -11.73 11.84
C ILE A 207 -2.18 -10.49 12.67
N TYR A 208 -3.03 -10.59 13.67
CA TYR A 208 -3.38 -9.44 14.50
C TYR A 208 -2.21 -9.08 15.43
N LYS A 209 -1.82 -7.80 15.45
CA LYS A 209 -0.61 -7.35 16.16
C LYS A 209 -0.75 -7.36 17.68
N ASP A 210 -1.97 -7.26 18.18
CA ASP A 210 -2.27 -7.19 19.61
C ASP A 210 -2.07 -8.54 20.34
N ASN A 211 -2.40 -9.65 19.69
CA ASN A 211 -2.40 -10.97 20.32
C ASN A 211 -1.79 -12.09 19.46
N GLY A 212 -1.38 -11.78 18.22
CA GLY A 212 -0.79 -12.72 17.28
C GLY A 212 -1.77 -13.72 16.66
N GLU A 213 -3.07 -13.58 16.86
CA GLU A 213 -4.03 -14.50 16.23
C GLU A 213 -3.95 -14.47 14.71
N ILE A 214 -4.08 -15.66 14.12
CA ILE A 214 -3.99 -15.88 12.69
C ILE A 214 -5.40 -16.11 12.16
N GLU A 215 -5.85 -15.24 11.27
CA GLU A 215 -7.05 -15.44 10.47
C GLU A 215 -6.65 -15.82 9.04
N LYS A 216 -7.29 -16.86 8.49
CA LYS A 216 -7.10 -17.24 7.08
C LYS A 216 -8.09 -16.49 6.20
N ILE A 217 -7.57 -15.81 5.19
CA ILE A 217 -8.35 -15.07 4.19
C ILE A 217 -8.61 -15.99 3.00
N LYS A 218 -9.88 -16.10 2.62
CA LYS A 218 -10.33 -16.87 1.45
C LYS A 218 -10.29 -16.01 0.19
#